data_AF-A0A954V0M0-F1
#
_entry.id   AF-A0A954V0M0-F1
#
_cell.length_a   1.000
_cell.length_b   1.000
_cell.length_c   1.000
_cell.angle_alpha   90.00
_cell.angle_beta   90.00
_cell.angle_gamma   90.00
#
_symmetry.space_group_name_H-M   'P 1'
#
loop_
_entity.id
_entity.type
_entity.pdbx_description
1 polymer ?
#
loop_
_entity_poly.entity_id
_entity_poly.type
_entity_poly.pdbx_seq_one_letter_code
_entity_poly.pdbx_strand_id
1 'polypeptide(L)'
;MWQRLSSIFWLGTKELRSLQRDKVLLAFLVYSFSLAIYVQARGTSSDVHNASIGIVDEDRSQLSRQLANTFFEPNFNEPVLIEAGEVDAAMDASRFMFVLDIPPNFERHVVQERPAEIQVNIDATAMGQAGIGANYIQAIVQSEVSRFQSRSDRSAPLVIELVIRRAFNANGNPVWFASLMGLVNQVTMLTVILTGAALIREREHGTIEHLLVMPLTSLDIALAKIWSNSLVILLAATFAVYVVIVRALQVPVAGSIPL
;
A
#
# COMPACT_ATOMS: atom_id res chain seq x y z
N MET A 1 19.27 37.85 22.64
CA MET A 1 18.59 36.55 22.40
C MET A 1 17.10 36.73 22.09
N TRP A 2 16.33 37.39 22.95
CA TRP A 2 14.90 37.67 22.75
C TRP A 2 14.56 38.43 21.45
N GLN A 3 15.35 39.43 21.07
CA GLN A 3 15.15 40.16 19.81
C GLN A 3 15.29 39.25 18.58
N ARG A 4 16.27 38.33 18.57
CA ARG A 4 16.45 37.37 17.46
C ARG A 4 15.27 36.40 17.35
N LEU A 5 14.81 35.86 18.47
CA LEU A 5 13.62 34.99 18.51
C LEU A 5 12.36 35.72 17.99
N SER A 6 12.17 36.99 18.36
CA SER A 6 11.06 37.78 17.85
C SER A 6 11.16 38.02 16.34
N SER A 7 12.37 38.29 15.81
CA SER A 7 12.58 38.46 14.37
C SER A 7 12.26 37.18 13.59
N ILE A 8 12.68 36.02 14.09
CA ILE A 8 12.38 34.70 13.48
C ILE A 8 10.86 34.45 13.46
N PHE A 9 10.17 34.75 14.56
CA PHE A 9 8.72 34.57 14.66
C PHE A 9 7.96 35.47 13.67
N TRP A 10 8.32 36.76 13.59
CA TRP A 10 7.71 37.70 12.66
C TRP A 10 8.00 37.34 11.20
N LEU A 11 9.22 36.90 10.90
CA LEU A 11 9.61 36.46 9.56
C LEU A 11 8.82 35.21 9.14
N GLY A 12 8.67 34.22 10.02
CA GLY A 12 7.85 33.05 9.72
C GLY A 12 6.35 33.38 9.62
N THR A 13 5.84 34.34 10.41
CA THR A 13 4.46 34.82 10.26
C THR A 13 4.23 35.47 8.89
N LYS A 14 5.24 36.17 8.34
CA LYS A 14 5.20 36.65 6.95
C LYS A 14 5.17 35.48 5.96
N GLU A 15 5.94 34.42 6.17
CA GLU A 15 5.93 33.23 5.32
C GLU A 15 4.55 32.54 5.31
N LEU A 16 3.90 32.42 6.47
CA LEU A 16 2.53 31.89 6.57
C LEU A 16 1.54 32.71 5.73
N ARG A 17 1.61 34.04 5.80
CA ARG A 17 0.77 34.92 4.96
C ARG A 17 1.11 34.82 3.47
N SER A 18 2.38 34.58 3.15
CA SER A 18 2.84 34.37 1.79
C SER A 18 2.24 33.09 1.20
N LEU A 19 2.31 31.99 1.96
CA LEU A 19 1.67 30.73 1.63
C LEU A 19 0.15 30.86 1.52
N GLN A 20 -0.49 31.60 2.43
CA GLN A 20 -1.93 31.83 2.40
C GLN A 20 -2.40 32.55 1.12
N ARG A 21 -1.53 33.37 0.50
CA ARG A 21 -1.84 34.06 -0.76
C ARG A 21 -1.60 33.20 -2.00
N ASP A 22 -0.78 32.16 -1.86
CA ASP A 22 -0.51 31.21 -2.92
C ASP A 22 -1.66 30.20 -3.02
N LYS A 23 -2.66 30.53 -3.84
CA LYS A 23 -3.87 29.72 -4.03
C LYS A 23 -3.57 28.33 -4.60
N VAL A 24 -2.53 28.22 -5.44
CA VAL A 24 -2.16 26.94 -6.07
C VAL A 24 -1.58 26.01 -5.01
N LEU A 25 -0.64 26.52 -4.20
CA LEU A 25 -0.03 25.74 -3.14
C LEU A 25 -1.03 25.38 -2.03
N LEU A 26 -1.96 26.29 -1.69
CA LEU A 26 -3.05 25.98 -0.77
C LEU A 26 -3.99 24.90 -1.31
N ALA A 27 -4.41 24.99 -2.57
CA ALA A 27 -5.28 23.98 -3.19
C ALA A 27 -4.59 22.61 -3.23
N PHE A 28 -3.29 22.59 -3.56
CA PHE A 28 -2.48 21.38 -3.54
C PHE A 28 -2.35 20.79 -2.13
N LEU A 29 -2.14 21.63 -1.11
CA LEU A 29 -2.07 21.20 0.28
C LEU A 29 -3.38 20.55 0.74
N VAL A 30 -4.53 21.19 0.43
CA VAL A 30 -5.85 20.62 0.77
C VAL A 30 -6.05 19.30 0.06
N TYR A 31 -5.77 19.21 -1.24
CA TYR A 31 -5.88 17.97 -2.01
C TYR A 31 -5.00 16.85 -1.44
N SER A 32 -3.72 17.16 -1.17
CA SER A 32 -2.71 16.23 -0.68
C SER A 32 -3.09 15.63 0.67
N PHE A 33 -3.55 16.46 1.62
CA PHE A 33 -3.96 16.00 2.96
C PHE A 33 -5.43 15.58 3.06
N SER A 34 -6.17 15.52 1.94
CA SER A 34 -7.55 15.03 1.92
C SER A 34 -7.73 13.91 0.90
N LEU A 35 -8.09 14.29 -0.33
CA LEU A 35 -8.46 13.38 -1.40
C LEU A 35 -7.34 12.40 -1.75
N ALA A 36 -6.09 12.86 -1.76
CA ALA A 36 -4.97 11.98 -2.11
C ALA A 36 -4.77 10.85 -1.09
N ILE A 37 -4.90 11.12 0.22
CA ILE A 37 -4.85 10.09 1.27
C ILE A 37 -6.05 9.15 1.15
N TYR A 38 -7.26 9.70 0.94
CA TYR A 38 -8.47 8.91 0.81
C TYR A 38 -8.39 7.93 -0.37
N VAL A 39 -7.99 8.42 -1.54
CA VAL A 39 -7.83 7.62 -2.76
C VAL A 39 -6.70 6.60 -2.58
N GLN A 40 -5.56 6.97 -2.00
CA GLN A 40 -4.48 6.02 -1.78
C GLN A 40 -4.90 4.89 -0.83
N ALA A 41 -5.62 5.22 0.24
CA ALA A 41 -6.07 4.26 1.24
C ALA A 41 -7.11 3.25 0.70
N ARG A 42 -8.01 3.69 -0.21
CA ARG A 42 -9.02 2.81 -0.80
C ARG A 42 -8.60 2.17 -2.13
N GLY A 43 -7.74 2.83 -2.89
CA GLY A 43 -7.30 2.39 -4.20
C GLY A 43 -6.15 1.37 -4.16
N THR A 44 -5.44 1.28 -3.03
CA THR A 44 -4.38 0.28 -2.86
C THR A 44 -4.95 -0.93 -2.14
N SER A 45 -5.59 -1.85 -2.87
CA SER A 45 -5.94 -3.15 -2.28
C SER A 45 -4.67 -3.98 -2.17
N SER A 46 -4.22 -4.24 -0.94
CA SER A 46 -3.07 -5.09 -0.63
C SER A 46 -3.42 -6.58 -0.54
N ASP A 47 -4.68 -6.93 -0.78
CA ASP A 47 -5.17 -8.29 -0.78
C ASP A 47 -5.94 -8.58 -2.07
N VAL A 48 -5.89 -9.84 -2.49
CA VAL A 48 -6.70 -10.36 -3.58
C VAL A 48 -8.06 -10.75 -3.02
N HIS A 49 -9.11 -10.16 -3.58
CA HIS A 49 -10.49 -10.45 -3.21
C HIS A 49 -11.24 -10.90 -4.46
N ASN A 50 -11.92 -12.04 -4.37
CA ASN A 50 -12.78 -12.59 -5.43
C ASN A 50 -12.07 -12.69 -6.80
N ALA A 51 -10.79 -13.06 -6.83
CA ALA A 51 -10.10 -13.29 -8.10
C ALA A 51 -10.68 -14.53 -8.80
N SER A 52 -10.98 -14.38 -10.09
CA SER A 52 -11.39 -15.51 -10.92
C SER A 52 -10.17 -16.39 -11.23
N ILE A 53 -10.31 -17.68 -10.94
CA ILE A 53 -9.27 -18.69 -11.20
C ILE A 53 -9.81 -19.79 -12.11
N GLY A 54 -9.11 -20.04 -13.20
CA GLY A 54 -9.32 -21.19 -14.09
C GLY A 54 -8.30 -22.29 -13.77
N ILE A 55 -8.69 -23.55 -13.93
CA ILE A 55 -7.80 -24.68 -13.67
C ILE A 55 -7.75 -25.59 -14.90
N VAL A 56 -6.55 -25.85 -15.38
CA VAL A 56 -6.24 -26.88 -16.38
C VAL A 56 -5.64 -28.07 -15.65
N ASP A 57 -6.34 -29.20 -15.68
CA ASP A 57 -5.91 -30.45 -15.04
C ASP A 57 -5.54 -31.49 -16.10
N GLU A 58 -4.27 -31.53 -16.49
CA GLU A 58 -3.73 -32.53 -17.43
C GLU A 58 -3.36 -33.85 -16.73
N ASP A 59 -3.12 -33.83 -15.41
CA ASP A 59 -2.74 -35.00 -14.61
C ASP A 59 -3.93 -35.90 -14.25
N ARG A 60 -5.09 -35.29 -13.97
CA ARG A 60 -6.35 -35.96 -13.57
C ARG A 60 -6.18 -36.93 -12.40
N SER A 61 -5.25 -36.62 -11.51
CA SER A 61 -4.86 -37.43 -10.36
C SER A 61 -5.67 -37.07 -9.12
N GLN A 62 -5.40 -37.74 -7.99
CA GLN A 62 -6.05 -37.39 -6.73
C GLN A 62 -5.52 -36.05 -6.21
N LEU A 63 -4.20 -35.86 -6.28
CA LEU A 63 -3.55 -34.63 -5.87
C LEU A 63 -4.01 -33.43 -6.70
N SER A 64 -4.12 -33.57 -8.03
CA SER A 64 -4.53 -32.45 -8.89
C SER A 64 -5.98 -32.02 -8.60
N ARG A 65 -6.91 -32.97 -8.43
CA ARG A 65 -8.28 -32.69 -8.02
C ARG A 65 -8.38 -32.07 -6.63
N GLN A 66 -7.53 -32.48 -5.70
CA GLN A 66 -7.52 -31.91 -4.35
C GLN A 66 -7.05 -30.46 -4.39
N LEU A 67 -5.95 -30.19 -5.10
CA LEU A 67 -5.43 -28.84 -5.31
C LEU A 67 -6.44 -27.94 -6.03
N ALA A 68 -7.16 -28.47 -7.01
CA ALA A 68 -8.19 -27.73 -7.74
C ALA A 68 -9.34 -27.27 -6.84
N ASN A 69 -9.63 -28.03 -5.78
CA ASN A 69 -10.68 -27.73 -4.83
C ASN A 69 -10.18 -26.97 -3.59
N THR A 70 -8.94 -26.46 -3.56
CA THR A 70 -8.43 -25.72 -2.38
C THR A 70 -8.71 -24.22 -2.45
N PHE A 71 -8.96 -23.68 -3.65
CA PHE A 71 -9.19 -22.24 -3.84
C PHE A 71 -10.65 -21.87 -3.53
N PHE A 72 -10.86 -21.08 -2.49
CA PHE A 72 -12.18 -20.62 -2.05
C PHE A 72 -12.17 -19.14 -1.60
N GLU A 73 -13.37 -18.62 -1.35
CA GLU A 73 -13.58 -17.31 -0.75
C GLU A 73 -12.89 -17.20 0.62
N PRO A 74 -12.38 -16.00 0.99
CA PRO A 74 -12.60 -14.70 0.35
C PRO A 74 -11.60 -14.33 -0.77
N ASN A 75 -10.56 -15.13 -0.99
CA ASN A 75 -9.45 -14.75 -1.86
C ASN A 75 -9.73 -15.06 -3.35
N PHE A 76 -10.32 -16.22 -3.63
CA PHE A 76 -10.60 -16.69 -4.98
C PHE A 76 -12.07 -17.08 -5.12
N ASN A 77 -12.63 -16.91 -6.31
CA ASN A 77 -13.95 -17.46 -6.65
C ASN A 77 -13.86 -18.98 -6.83
N GLU A 78 -15.02 -19.63 -6.91
CA GLU A 78 -15.09 -21.07 -7.21
C GLU A 78 -14.29 -21.40 -8.48
N PRO A 79 -13.33 -22.34 -8.41
CA PRO A 79 -12.47 -22.66 -9.55
C PRO A 79 -13.26 -23.30 -10.69
N VAL A 80 -12.99 -22.87 -11.91
CA VAL A 80 -13.62 -23.43 -13.11
C VAL A 80 -12.60 -24.25 -13.87
N LEU A 81 -12.94 -25.52 -14.14
CA LEU A 81 -12.12 -26.38 -14.99
C LEU A 81 -12.22 -25.91 -16.45
N ILE A 82 -11.07 -25.72 -17.10
CA ILE A 82 -10.97 -25.33 -18.51
C ILE A 82 -9.98 -26.24 -19.24
N GLU A 83 -10.07 -26.30 -20.57
CA GLU A 83 -9.10 -27.05 -21.36
C GLU A 83 -7.85 -26.21 -21.64
N ALA A 84 -6.69 -26.87 -21.79
CA ALA A 84 -5.40 -26.21 -22.05
C ALA A 84 -5.44 -25.29 -23.30
N GLY A 85 -6.21 -25.67 -24.32
CA GLY A 85 -6.39 -24.87 -25.55
C GLY A 85 -7.29 -23.64 -25.37
N GLU A 86 -8.02 -23.53 -24.27
CA GLU A 86 -8.94 -22.41 -24.00
C GLU A 86 -8.31 -21.31 -23.14
N VAL A 87 -7.11 -21.54 -22.61
CA VAL A 87 -6.44 -20.65 -21.65
C VAL A 87 -6.27 -19.25 -22.22
N ASP A 88 -5.63 -19.13 -23.39
CA ASP A 88 -5.37 -17.83 -24.02
C ASP A 88 -6.67 -17.08 -24.32
N ALA A 89 -7.65 -17.77 -24.93
CA ALA A 89 -8.94 -17.17 -25.26
C ALA A 89 -9.74 -16.74 -24.02
N ALA A 90 -9.66 -17.51 -22.93
CA ALA A 90 -10.36 -17.19 -21.69
C ALA A 90 -9.69 -16.02 -20.93
N MET A 91 -8.37 -15.91 -20.99
CA MET A 91 -7.62 -14.79 -20.42
C MET A 91 -7.78 -13.52 -21.24
N ASP A 92 -7.71 -13.61 -22.57
CA ASP A 92 -7.95 -12.47 -23.47
C ASP A 92 -9.36 -11.90 -23.33
N ALA A 93 -10.34 -12.76 -23.00
CA ALA A 93 -11.71 -12.35 -22.68
C ALA A 93 -11.88 -11.83 -21.24
N SER A 94 -10.79 -11.70 -20.47
CA SER A 94 -10.78 -11.32 -19.04
C SER A 94 -11.74 -12.15 -18.17
N ARG A 95 -11.98 -13.42 -18.55
CA ARG A 95 -12.82 -14.34 -17.75
C ARG A 95 -12.09 -14.77 -16.48
N PHE A 96 -10.80 -15.04 -16.60
CA PHE A 96 -9.95 -15.49 -15.50
C PHE A 96 -8.78 -14.54 -15.31
N MET A 97 -8.58 -14.11 -14.07
CA MET A 97 -7.41 -13.34 -13.68
C MET A 97 -6.19 -14.24 -13.49
N PHE A 98 -6.41 -15.47 -13.03
CA PHE A 98 -5.39 -16.49 -12.86
C PHE A 98 -5.82 -17.77 -13.58
N VAL A 99 -4.89 -18.45 -14.24
CA VAL A 99 -5.09 -19.81 -14.73
C VAL A 99 -3.96 -20.68 -14.20
N LEU A 100 -4.33 -21.73 -13.47
CA LEU A 100 -3.41 -22.73 -12.93
C LEU A 100 -3.34 -23.93 -13.88
N ASP A 101 -2.16 -24.21 -14.41
CA ASP A 101 -1.93 -25.34 -15.31
C ASP A 101 -1.10 -26.43 -14.62
N ILE A 102 -1.74 -27.56 -14.37
CA ILE A 102 -1.19 -28.73 -13.69
C ILE A 102 -0.75 -29.74 -14.77
N PRO A 103 0.57 -29.95 -14.96
CA PRO A 103 1.07 -30.76 -16.06
C PRO A 103 0.80 -32.25 -15.84
N PRO A 104 0.89 -33.08 -16.91
CA PRO A 104 0.73 -34.52 -16.80
C PRO A 104 1.81 -35.16 -15.94
N ASN A 105 1.45 -36.18 -15.15
CA ASN A 105 2.32 -36.89 -14.20
C ASN A 105 2.76 -36.05 -12.98
N PHE A 106 2.06 -34.95 -12.68
CA PHE A 106 2.35 -34.10 -11.52
C PHE A 106 2.38 -34.90 -10.21
N GLU A 107 1.33 -35.67 -9.89
CA GLU A 107 1.28 -36.49 -8.67
C GLU A 107 2.44 -37.48 -8.62
N ARG A 108 2.76 -38.11 -9.76
CA ARG A 108 3.86 -39.05 -9.86
C ARG A 108 5.21 -38.39 -9.55
N HIS A 109 5.45 -37.18 -10.05
CA HIS A 109 6.68 -36.44 -9.78
C HIS A 109 6.78 -36.06 -8.31
N VAL A 110 5.68 -35.59 -7.72
CA VAL A 110 5.61 -35.25 -6.29
C VAL A 110 5.87 -36.47 -5.40
N VAL A 111 5.26 -37.62 -5.70
CA VAL A 111 5.47 -38.87 -4.94
C VAL A 111 6.90 -39.39 -5.06
N GLN A 112 7.58 -39.10 -6.18
CA GLN A 112 8.97 -39.51 -6.43
C GLN A 112 9.99 -38.48 -5.90
N GLU A 113 9.55 -37.45 -5.18
CA GLU A 113 10.40 -36.33 -4.71
C GLU A 113 11.19 -35.67 -5.86
N ARG A 114 10.63 -35.69 -7.07
CA ARG A 114 11.20 -35.04 -8.24
C ARG A 114 10.68 -33.61 -8.34
N PRO A 115 11.47 -32.68 -8.92
CA PRO A 115 10.98 -31.34 -9.21
C PRO A 115 9.72 -31.44 -10.09
N ALA A 116 8.63 -30.83 -9.61
CA ALA A 116 7.38 -30.68 -10.34
C ALA A 116 7.14 -29.18 -10.53
N GLU A 117 6.85 -28.80 -11.77
CA GLU A 117 6.56 -27.42 -12.14
C GLU A 117 5.06 -27.28 -12.33
N ILE A 118 4.46 -26.23 -11.79
CA ILE A 118 3.08 -25.84 -12.07
C ILE A 118 3.17 -24.46 -12.69
N GLN A 119 2.47 -24.26 -13.80
CA GLN A 119 2.43 -22.97 -14.47
C GLN A 119 1.24 -22.16 -13.95
N VAL A 120 1.48 -20.88 -13.67
CA VAL A 120 0.42 -19.93 -13.30
C VAL A 120 0.43 -18.83 -14.34
N ASN A 121 -0.60 -18.77 -15.17
CA ASN A 121 -0.81 -17.66 -16.10
C ASN A 121 -1.61 -16.57 -15.38
N ILE A 122 -1.16 -15.33 -15.52
CA ILE A 122 -1.67 -14.20 -14.74
C ILE A 122 -1.99 -13.05 -15.68
N ASP A 123 -3.20 -12.49 -15.55
CA ASP A 123 -3.54 -11.24 -16.19
C ASP A 123 -2.82 -10.08 -15.47
N ALA A 124 -1.81 -9.53 -16.14
CA ALA A 124 -0.97 -8.46 -15.62
C ALA A 124 -1.59 -7.05 -15.77
N THR A 125 -2.78 -6.89 -16.33
CA THR A 125 -3.45 -5.57 -16.43
C THR A 125 -3.69 -4.95 -15.05
N ALA A 126 -3.93 -5.78 -14.04
CA ALA A 126 -3.99 -5.39 -12.63
C ALA A 126 -2.72 -5.83 -11.87
N MET A 127 -1.56 -5.28 -12.25
CA MET A 127 -0.22 -5.67 -11.76
C MET A 127 -0.11 -5.89 -10.23
N GLY A 128 -0.74 -5.02 -9.43
CA GLY A 128 -0.71 -5.17 -7.97
C GLY A 128 -1.39 -6.45 -7.47
N GLN A 129 -2.57 -6.75 -8.03
CA GLN A 129 -3.34 -7.94 -7.70
C GLN A 129 -2.71 -9.21 -8.29
N ALA A 130 -2.16 -9.11 -9.50
CA ALA A 130 -1.42 -10.19 -10.17
C ALA A 130 -0.26 -10.72 -9.30
N GLY A 131 0.60 -9.81 -8.79
CA GLY A 131 1.74 -10.18 -7.96
C GLY A 131 1.34 -10.75 -6.59
N ILE A 132 0.33 -10.15 -5.95
CA ILE A 132 -0.15 -10.64 -4.65
C ILE A 132 -0.80 -12.02 -4.82
N GLY A 133 -1.64 -12.20 -5.83
CA GLY A 133 -2.34 -13.47 -6.10
C GLY A 133 -1.39 -14.61 -6.46
N ALA A 134 -0.31 -14.33 -7.21
CA ALA A 134 0.74 -15.31 -7.48
C ALA A 134 1.33 -15.89 -6.18
N ASN A 135 1.64 -15.03 -5.21
CA ASN A 135 2.17 -15.45 -3.91
C ASN A 135 1.16 -16.27 -3.11
N TYR A 136 -0.13 -15.90 -3.14
CA TYR A 136 -1.19 -16.68 -2.50
C TYR A 136 -1.32 -18.07 -3.14
N ILE A 137 -1.36 -18.15 -4.48
CA ILE A 137 -1.42 -19.43 -5.22
C ILE A 137 -0.20 -20.28 -4.86
N GLN A 138 1.00 -19.71 -4.88
CA GLN A 138 2.22 -20.42 -4.52
C GLN A 138 2.16 -21.00 -3.09
N ALA A 139 1.71 -20.20 -2.11
CA ALA A 139 1.59 -20.65 -0.72
C ALA A 139 0.54 -21.78 -0.57
N ILE A 140 -0.60 -21.67 -1.26
CA ILE A 140 -1.66 -22.69 -1.28
C ILE A 140 -1.13 -23.99 -1.87
N VAL A 141 -0.51 -23.92 -3.06
CA VAL A 141 0.07 -25.08 -3.75
C VAL A 141 1.12 -25.77 -2.87
N GLN A 142 2.05 -25.00 -2.28
CA GLN A 142 3.07 -25.55 -1.38
C GLN A 142 2.47 -26.22 -0.13
N SER A 143 1.43 -25.61 0.45
CA SER A 143 0.72 -26.18 1.59
C SER A 143 0.01 -27.49 1.23
N GLU A 144 -0.64 -27.57 0.07
CA GLU A 144 -1.37 -28.77 -0.35
C GLU A 144 -0.42 -29.90 -0.72
N VAL A 145 0.65 -29.59 -1.46
CA VAL A 145 1.68 -30.56 -1.84
C VAL A 145 2.41 -31.12 -0.62
N SER A 146 2.74 -30.28 0.36
CA SER A 146 3.38 -30.74 1.61
C SER A 146 2.43 -31.62 2.44
N ARG A 147 1.13 -31.27 2.50
CA ARG A 147 0.10 -32.10 3.14
C ARG A 147 0.00 -33.47 2.48
N PHE A 148 -0.05 -33.53 1.15
CA PHE A 148 -0.12 -34.78 0.41
C PHE A 148 1.11 -35.67 0.63
N GLN A 149 2.33 -35.11 0.57
CA GLN A 149 3.57 -35.85 0.81
C GLN A 149 3.65 -36.44 2.23
N SER A 150 3.15 -35.71 3.23
CA SER A 150 3.15 -36.19 4.61
C SER A 150 2.19 -37.36 4.88
N ARG A 151 1.34 -37.74 3.89
CA ARG A 151 0.28 -38.77 3.97
C ARG A 151 -0.56 -38.67 5.25
N SER A 152 -0.69 -37.45 5.77
CA SER A 152 -1.28 -37.17 7.05
C SER A 152 -2.57 -36.38 6.84
N ASP A 153 -3.70 -37.09 6.83
CA ASP A 153 -4.98 -36.50 7.26
C ASP A 153 -4.95 -36.14 8.75
N ARG A 154 -3.97 -36.69 9.47
CA ARG A 154 -3.62 -36.20 10.79
C ARG A 154 -2.83 -34.91 10.56
N SER A 155 -3.50 -33.77 10.74
CA SER A 155 -2.89 -32.77 11.60
C SER A 155 -2.43 -33.51 12.86
N ALA A 156 -1.20 -34.04 12.88
CA ALA A 156 -0.52 -34.27 14.13
C ALA A 156 -0.62 -32.88 14.77
N PRO A 157 -1.39 -32.71 15.85
CA PRO A 157 -1.52 -31.39 16.45
C PRO A 157 -0.08 -30.98 16.71
N LEU A 158 0.37 -29.92 16.04
CA LEU A 158 1.63 -29.29 16.39
C LEU A 158 1.52 -29.11 17.89
N VAL A 159 2.40 -29.78 18.66
CA VAL A 159 2.40 -29.73 20.13
C VAL A 159 2.49 -28.27 20.62
N ILE A 160 2.87 -27.37 19.71
CA ILE A 160 2.88 -25.94 19.83
C ILE A 160 1.91 -25.35 18.79
N GLU A 161 0.76 -24.84 19.24
CA GLU A 161 -0.11 -24.01 18.42
C GLU A 161 0.52 -22.61 18.29
N LEU A 162 1.03 -22.26 17.11
CA LEU A 162 1.54 -20.92 16.83
C LEU A 162 0.34 -19.96 16.67
N VAL A 163 -0.08 -19.34 17.77
CA VAL A 163 -1.10 -18.29 17.74
C VAL A 163 -0.43 -16.96 17.38
N ILE A 164 -0.45 -16.61 16.09
CA ILE A 164 0.06 -15.31 15.61
C ILE A 164 -0.94 -14.22 16.01
N ARG A 165 -0.57 -13.36 16.96
CA ARG A 165 -1.36 -12.18 17.35
C ARG A 165 -0.74 -10.93 16.76
N ARG A 166 -1.46 -10.24 15.88
CA ARG A 166 -1.07 -8.92 15.38
C ARG A 166 -1.37 -7.87 16.45
N ALA A 167 -0.33 -7.18 16.93
CA ALA A 167 -0.48 -6.13 17.96
C ALA A 167 -1.28 -4.92 17.46
N PHE A 168 -1.16 -4.61 16.16
CA PHE A 168 -1.89 -3.54 15.49
C PHE A 168 -2.59 -4.12 14.26
N ASN A 169 -3.82 -3.67 13.98
CA ASN A 169 -4.65 -4.18 12.88
C ASN A 169 -4.91 -5.70 12.96
N ALA A 170 -5.52 -6.15 14.06
CA ALA A 170 -5.87 -7.57 14.26
C ALA A 170 -6.75 -8.15 13.13
N ASN A 171 -7.61 -7.31 12.55
CA ASN A 171 -8.50 -7.69 11.45
C ASN A 171 -7.80 -7.67 10.08
N GLY A 172 -6.53 -7.24 10.00
CA GLY A 172 -5.77 -7.20 8.75
C GLY A 172 -6.32 -6.24 7.69
N ASN A 173 -7.06 -5.21 8.07
CA ASN A 173 -7.67 -4.28 7.12
C ASN A 173 -6.58 -3.47 6.38
N PRO A 174 -6.42 -3.63 5.06
CA PRO A 174 -5.35 -2.97 4.29
C PRO A 174 -5.51 -1.44 4.27
N VAL A 175 -6.75 -0.93 4.36
CA VAL A 175 -7.05 0.51 4.38
C VAL A 175 -6.39 1.19 5.58
N TRP A 176 -6.32 0.52 6.73
CA TRP A 176 -5.73 1.10 7.94
C TRP A 176 -4.24 1.41 7.71
N PHE A 177 -3.50 0.43 7.16
CA PHE A 177 -2.08 0.59 6.86
C PHE A 177 -1.86 1.59 5.71
N ALA A 178 -2.61 1.45 4.61
CA ALA A 178 -2.48 2.30 3.44
C ALA A 178 -2.77 3.78 3.75
N SER A 179 -3.73 4.07 4.65
CA SER A 179 -4.03 5.44 5.07
C SER A 179 -2.89 6.11 5.83
N LEU A 180 -2.21 5.36 6.71
CA LEU A 180 -1.06 5.87 7.47
C LEU A 180 0.15 6.08 6.55
N MET A 181 0.41 5.11 5.66
CA MET A 181 1.46 5.25 4.64
C MET A 181 1.17 6.45 3.73
N GLY A 182 -0.09 6.64 3.35
CA GLY A 182 -0.54 7.82 2.61
C GLY A 182 -0.23 9.11 3.33
N LEU A 183 -0.56 9.22 4.61
CA LEU A 183 -0.20 10.41 5.40
C LEU A 183 1.31 10.67 5.40
N VAL A 184 2.13 9.65 5.67
CA VAL A 184 3.60 9.78 5.68
C VAL A 184 4.14 10.22 4.31
N ASN A 185 3.63 9.65 3.24
CA ASN A 185 4.01 10.01 1.87
C ASN A 185 3.67 11.48 1.57
N GLN A 186 2.46 11.91 1.92
CA GLN A 186 2.02 13.29 1.68
C GLN A 186 2.82 14.30 2.53
N VAL A 187 3.11 13.98 3.79
CA VAL A 187 3.99 14.79 4.66
C VAL A 187 5.39 14.94 4.05
N THR A 188 5.98 13.82 3.63
CA THR A 188 7.34 13.81 3.03
C THR A 188 7.38 14.61 1.75
N MET A 189 6.41 14.38 0.85
CA MET A 189 6.30 15.09 -0.42
C MET A 189 6.09 16.58 -0.22
N LEU A 190 5.17 16.99 0.67
CA LEU A 190 4.93 18.41 0.93
C LEU A 190 6.12 19.10 1.59
N THR A 191 6.87 18.40 2.45
CA THR A 191 8.12 18.96 3.03
C THR A 191 9.11 19.34 1.93
N VAL A 192 9.29 18.46 0.93
CA VAL A 192 10.15 18.72 -0.24
C VAL A 192 9.60 19.85 -1.09
N ILE A 193 8.30 19.81 -1.43
CA ILE A 193 7.66 20.81 -2.30
C ILE A 193 7.65 22.19 -1.66
N LEU A 194 7.26 22.33 -0.39
CA LEU A 194 7.24 23.62 0.32
C LEU A 194 8.63 24.25 0.36
N THR A 195 9.66 23.44 0.59
CA THR A 195 11.05 23.91 0.64
C THR A 195 11.52 24.36 -0.75
N GLY A 196 11.26 23.57 -1.79
CA GLY A 196 11.63 23.90 -3.16
C GLY A 196 10.86 25.11 -3.70
N ALA A 197 9.55 25.15 -3.49
CA ALA A 197 8.68 26.25 -3.91
C ALA A 197 9.09 27.57 -3.24
N ALA A 198 9.46 27.54 -1.96
CA ALA A 198 9.97 28.72 -1.27
C ALA A 198 11.25 29.23 -1.94
N LEU A 199 12.20 28.34 -2.28
CA LEU A 199 13.46 28.71 -2.93
C LEU A 199 13.25 29.28 -4.35
N ILE A 200 12.40 28.63 -5.15
CA ILE A 200 12.08 29.07 -6.52
C ILE A 200 11.38 30.42 -6.48
N ARG A 201 10.38 30.58 -5.61
CA ARG A 201 9.66 31.85 -5.45
C ARG A 201 10.61 32.99 -5.08
N GLU A 202 11.60 32.73 -4.22
CA GLU A 202 12.60 33.73 -3.85
C GLU A 202 13.54 34.10 -4.99
N ARG A 203 13.93 33.14 -5.82
CA ARG A 203 14.70 33.37 -7.05
C ARG A 203 13.91 34.22 -8.04
N GLU A 204 12.65 33.87 -8.30
CA GLU A 204 11.79 34.51 -9.29
C GLU A 204 11.40 35.94 -8.90
N HIS A 205 11.15 36.21 -7.62
CA HIS A 205 10.83 37.55 -7.13
C HIS A 205 12.06 38.42 -6.86
N GLY A 206 13.28 37.92 -7.10
CA GLY A 206 14.52 38.64 -6.82
C GLY A 206 14.76 38.94 -5.33
N THR A 207 14.01 38.30 -4.43
CA THR A 207 14.08 38.60 -2.99
C THR A 207 15.35 38.08 -2.33
N ILE A 208 16.13 37.22 -2.98
CA ILE A 208 17.40 36.73 -2.45
C ILE A 208 18.38 37.89 -2.20
N GLU A 209 18.45 38.82 -3.14
CA GLU A 209 19.34 39.99 -3.05
C GLU A 209 18.89 40.91 -1.92
N HIS A 210 17.59 41.15 -1.78
CA HIS A 210 17.04 41.92 -0.67
C HIS A 210 17.23 41.22 0.69
N LEU A 211 17.14 39.89 0.77
CA LEU A 211 17.38 39.14 2.00
C LEU A 211 18.84 39.22 2.44
N LEU A 212 19.78 39.33 1.50
CA LEU A 212 21.23 39.46 1.77
C LEU A 212 21.62 40.83 2.34
N VAL A 213 20.78 41.87 2.16
CA VAL A 213 21.03 43.23 2.69
C VAL A 213 20.29 43.48 4.02
N MET A 214 19.43 42.56 4.46
CA MET A 214 18.76 42.68 5.76
C MET A 214 19.73 42.38 6.92
N PRO A 215 19.57 43.03 8.10
CA PRO A 215 20.38 42.75 9.28
C PRO A 215 19.97 41.44 9.98
N LEU A 216 19.81 40.37 9.21
CA LEU A 216 19.44 39.02 9.66
C LEU A 216 20.49 38.02 9.20
N THR A 217 20.74 36.99 10.00
CA THR A 217 21.67 35.92 9.59
C THR A 217 20.94 34.90 8.70
N SER A 218 21.68 34.17 7.86
CA SER A 218 21.13 33.09 7.03
C SER A 218 20.41 32.02 7.87
N LEU A 219 20.88 31.77 9.10
CA LEU A 219 20.24 30.85 10.03
C LEU A 219 18.90 31.38 10.56
N ASP A 220 18.78 32.67 10.84
CA ASP A 220 17.50 33.27 11.27
C ASP A 220 16.43 33.12 10.19
N ILE A 221 16.81 33.29 8.91
CA ILE A 221 15.92 33.11 7.76
C ILE A 221 15.52 31.63 7.60
N ALA A 222 16.50 30.72 7.69
CA ALA A 222 16.24 29.29 7.58
C ALA A 222 15.28 28.80 8.69
N LEU A 223 15.52 29.19 9.94
CA LEU A 223 14.67 28.83 11.07
C LEU A 223 13.25 29.41 10.93
N ALA A 224 13.12 30.63 10.42
CA ALA A 224 11.83 31.25 10.15
C ALA A 224 10.98 30.41 9.16
N LYS A 225 11.63 29.91 8.10
CA LYS A 225 10.98 29.06 7.08
C LYS A 225 10.66 27.67 7.61
N ILE A 226 11.59 27.06 8.34
CA ILE A 226 11.39 25.72 8.92
C ILE A 226 10.18 25.74 9.84
N TRP A 227 10.13 26.66 10.83
CA TRP A 227 9.02 26.64 11.78
C TRP A 227 7.67 26.94 11.10
N SER A 228 7.63 27.87 10.14
CA SER A 228 6.41 28.19 9.37
C SER A 228 5.92 26.97 8.58
N ASN A 229 6.80 26.32 7.82
CA ASN A 229 6.44 25.15 7.01
C ASN A 229 6.06 23.96 7.91
N SER A 230 6.79 23.73 9.00
CA SER A 230 6.46 22.69 9.98
C SER A 230 5.09 22.91 10.62
N LEU A 231 4.73 24.14 10.97
CA LEU A 231 3.40 24.44 11.50
C LEU A 231 2.30 24.09 10.49
N VAL A 232 2.48 24.50 9.23
CA VAL A 232 1.51 24.22 8.16
C VAL A 232 1.32 22.71 7.94
N ILE A 233 2.43 21.97 7.87
CA ILE A 233 2.41 20.51 7.71
C ILE A 233 1.75 19.84 8.92
N LEU A 234 2.06 20.29 10.13
CA LEU A 234 1.50 19.73 11.36
C LEU A 234 -0.02 19.94 11.40
N LEU A 235 -0.50 21.16 11.12
CA LEU A 235 -1.93 21.46 11.08
C LEU A 235 -2.65 20.62 10.00
N ALA A 236 -2.04 20.48 8.82
CA ALA A 236 -2.61 19.70 7.73
C ALA A 236 -2.61 18.19 8.05
N ALA A 237 -1.56 17.67 8.69
CA ALA A 237 -1.49 16.30 9.15
C ALA A 237 -2.51 16.01 10.25
N THR A 238 -2.65 16.91 11.24
CA THR A 238 -3.70 16.82 12.28
C THR A 238 -5.09 16.80 11.65
N PHE A 239 -5.35 17.67 10.67
CA PHE A 239 -6.60 17.67 9.91
C PHE A 239 -6.81 16.33 9.20
N ALA A 240 -5.81 15.81 8.50
CA ALA A 240 -5.89 14.55 7.78
C ALA A 240 -6.19 13.37 8.71
N VAL A 241 -5.52 13.29 9.87
CA VAL A 241 -5.75 12.25 10.87
C VAL A 241 -7.21 12.30 11.35
N TYR A 242 -7.68 13.47 11.78
CA TYR A 242 -9.01 13.58 12.38
C TYR A 242 -10.15 13.45 11.35
N VAL A 243 -10.03 14.12 10.21
CA VAL A 243 -11.11 14.21 9.23
C VAL A 243 -11.07 13.05 8.23
N VAL A 244 -9.90 12.72 7.70
CA VAL A 244 -9.78 11.69 6.64
C VAL A 244 -9.66 10.30 7.27
N ILE A 245 -8.67 10.10 8.14
CA ILE A 245 -8.35 8.76 8.66
C ILE A 245 -9.41 8.29 9.66
N VAL A 246 -9.74 9.11 10.66
CA VAL A 246 -10.70 8.73 11.71
C VAL A 246 -12.15 8.84 11.23
N ARG A 247 -12.57 9.99 10.68
CA ARG A 247 -13.98 10.18 10.30
C ARG A 247 -14.33 9.53 8.95
N ALA A 248 -13.54 9.74 7.90
CA ALA A 248 -13.90 9.28 6.56
C ALA A 248 -13.56 7.81 6.29
N LEU A 249 -12.39 7.36 6.77
CA LEU A 249 -11.91 5.97 6.59
C LEU A 249 -12.24 5.07 7.79
N GLN A 250 -12.78 5.63 8.88
CA GLN A 250 -13.20 4.88 10.08
C GLN A 250 -12.07 4.03 10.68
N VAL A 251 -10.83 4.49 10.56
CA VAL A 251 -9.68 3.80 11.15
C VAL A 251 -9.67 4.08 12.66
N PRO A 252 -9.72 3.04 13.51
CA PRO A 252 -9.71 3.23 14.95
C PRO A 252 -8.34 3.67 15.41
N VAL A 253 -8.30 4.73 16.23
CA VAL A 253 -7.08 5.19 16.88
C VAL A 253 -7.00 4.51 18.24
N ALA A 254 -6.06 3.59 18.40
CA ALA A 254 -5.76 2.97 19.69
C ALA A 254 -4.97 3.97 20.55
N GLY A 255 -5.67 4.77 21.36
CA GLY A 255 -5.05 5.74 22.26
C GLY A 255 -5.97 6.91 22.61
N SER A 256 -5.50 7.77 23.51
CA SER A 256 -6.15 9.04 23.80
C SER A 256 -5.79 10.08 22.72
N ILE A 257 -6.75 10.93 22.35
CA ILE A 257 -6.61 11.95 21.29
C ILE A 257 -5.83 13.24 21.71
N PRO A 258 -5.30 13.49 22.94
CA PRO A 258 -4.64 14.76 23.17
C PRO A 258 -3.27 14.73 22.47
N LEU A 259 -3.26 15.31 21.29
CA LEU A 259 -2.13 16.05 20.73
C LEU A 259 -1.61 17.05 21.77
#